data_AF-A0A428NHN5-F1
#
_entry.id   AF-A0A428NHN5-F1
#
_cell.length_a   1.000
_cell.length_b   1.000
_cell.length_c   1.000
_cell.angle_alpha   90.00
_cell.angle_beta   90.00
_cell.angle_gamma   90.00
#
_symmetry.space_group_name_H-M   'P 1'
#
loop_
_entity.id
_entity.type
_entity.pdbx_description
1 polymer ?
#
loop_
_entity_poly.entity_id
_entity_poly.type
_entity_poly.pdbx_seq_one_letter_code
_entity_poly.pdbx_strand_id
1 'polypeptide(L)'
;MATSNLPSTTRASELDVRNDVAVLKADADRWTGVDDSAGEGITREDIGRYLRFLAEIKFMPLPTGRRRVLPPISAEIAQAQAQWGVGGHGGAA
;
A
#
# COMPACT_ATOMS: atom_id res chain seq x y z
N MET A 1 14.35 8.66 0.21
CA MET A 1 13.87 7.38 0.78
C MET A 1 13.90 7.53 2.30
N ALA A 2 12.73 7.63 2.95
CA ALA A 2 12.57 8.08 4.34
C ALA A 2 13.11 7.11 5.42
N THR A 3 13.62 5.94 5.03
CA THR A 3 14.18 4.92 5.93
C THR A 3 15.69 5.00 6.10
N SER A 4 16.37 5.88 5.37
CA SER A 4 17.85 5.89 5.27
C SER A 4 18.55 6.53 6.49
N ASN A 5 17.80 7.25 7.34
CA ASN A 5 18.34 8.03 8.47
C ASN A 5 17.83 7.54 9.85
N LEU A 6 17.25 6.34 9.93
CA LEU A 6 16.88 5.76 11.22
C LEU A 6 18.12 5.12 11.89
N PRO A 7 18.26 5.21 13.23
CA PRO A 7 19.25 4.43 13.97
C PRO A 7 19.19 2.96 13.55
N SER A 8 20.33 2.27 13.50
CA SER A 8 20.40 0.89 13.01
C SER A 8 19.42 -0.05 13.71
N THR A 9 19.24 0.15 15.01
CA THR A 9 18.31 -0.57 15.90
C THR A 9 16.83 -0.27 15.64
N THR A 10 16.52 0.76 14.86
CA THR A 10 15.15 1.14 14.47
C THR A 10 14.86 0.77 13.01
N ARG A 11 15.86 0.23 12.28
CA ARG A 11 15.61 -0.32 10.95
C ARG A 11 14.93 -1.67 11.08
N ALA A 12 13.76 -1.81 10.44
CA ALA A 12 12.92 -3.01 10.48
C ALA A 12 13.65 -4.32 10.11
N SER A 13 14.76 -4.26 9.38
CA SER A 13 15.57 -5.44 9.04
C SER A 13 16.25 -6.12 10.23
N GLU A 14 16.48 -5.40 11.35
CA GLU A 14 17.07 -5.95 12.57
C GLU A 14 16.02 -6.34 13.63
N LEU A 15 14.73 -6.04 13.37
CA LEU A 15 13.64 -6.47 14.25
C LEU A 15 13.40 -7.97 14.01
N ASP A 16 13.71 -8.80 15.00
CA ASP A 16 13.54 -10.26 14.90
C ASP A 16 12.06 -10.65 14.90
N VAL A 17 11.49 -10.77 13.70
CA VAL A 17 10.06 -11.10 13.49
C VAL A 17 9.75 -12.57 13.77
N ARG A 18 10.74 -13.41 14.15
CA ARG A 18 10.51 -14.85 14.44
C ARG A 18 9.51 -15.07 15.56
N ASN A 19 9.52 -14.20 16.58
CA ASN A 19 8.59 -14.32 17.70
C ASN A 19 7.14 -13.99 17.27
N ASP A 20 6.96 -12.91 16.50
CA ASP A 20 5.64 -12.54 15.97
C ASP A 20 5.05 -13.65 15.10
N VAL A 21 5.86 -14.21 14.20
CA VAL A 21 5.44 -15.33 13.34
C VAL A 21 5.01 -16.54 14.18
N ALA A 22 5.76 -16.86 15.24
CA ALA A 22 5.44 -18.00 16.11
C ALA A 22 4.15 -17.78 16.92
N VAL A 23 3.95 -16.56 17.45
CA VAL A 23 2.75 -16.22 18.22
C VAL A 23 1.51 -16.22 17.32
N LEU A 24 1.60 -15.63 16.13
CA LEU A 24 0.47 -15.57 15.19
C LEU A 24 0.05 -16.97 14.71
N LYS A 25 1.00 -17.86 14.45
CA LYS A 25 0.68 -19.26 14.10
C LYS A 25 0.04 -20.01 15.26
N ALA A 26 0.56 -19.84 16.48
CA ALA A 26 -0.02 -20.48 17.66
C ALA A 26 -1.45 -19.97 17.93
N ASP A 27 -1.71 -18.70 17.64
CA ASP A 27 -3.03 -18.11 17.74
C ASP A 27 -4.01 -18.65 16.68
N ALA A 28 -3.56 -18.72 15.43
CA ALA A 28 -4.31 -19.34 14.34
C ALA A 28 -4.71 -20.77 14.69
N ASP A 29 -3.78 -21.57 15.22
CA ASP A 29 -3.99 -22.98 15.54
C ASP A 29 -4.94 -23.18 16.74
N ARG A 30 -4.96 -22.27 17.72
CA ARG A 30 -5.64 -22.47 19.02
C ARG A 30 -6.90 -21.66 19.22
N TRP A 31 -7.04 -20.51 18.58
CA TRP A 31 -8.10 -19.55 18.89
C TRP A 31 -8.82 -19.03 17.66
N THR A 32 -8.10 -18.42 16.71
CA THR A 32 -8.74 -17.61 15.65
C THR A 32 -8.99 -18.39 14.35
N GLY A 33 -8.18 -19.41 14.06
CA GLY A 33 -8.21 -20.11 12.78
C GLY A 33 -7.63 -19.31 11.60
N VAL A 34 -7.00 -18.16 11.85
CA VAL A 34 -6.48 -17.24 10.81
C VAL A 34 -4.97 -17.06 10.98
N ASP A 35 -4.18 -17.46 9.98
CA ASP A 35 -2.72 -17.30 9.97
C ASP A 35 -2.29 -16.05 9.18
N ASP A 36 -2.07 -14.95 9.91
CA ASP A 36 -1.53 -13.69 9.38
C ASP A 36 -0.01 -13.56 9.56
N SER A 37 0.69 -14.66 9.88
CA SER A 37 2.13 -14.63 10.15
C SER A 37 3.00 -14.23 8.96
N ALA A 38 2.45 -14.27 7.74
CA ALA A 38 3.12 -13.74 6.54
C ALA A 38 3.15 -12.20 6.50
N GLY A 39 2.38 -11.54 7.37
CA GLY A 39 2.16 -10.10 7.40
C GLY A 39 1.19 -9.63 6.31
N GLU A 40 0.39 -8.62 6.63
CA GLU A 40 -0.49 -7.96 5.67
C GLU A 40 0.29 -6.87 4.92
N GLY A 41 1.13 -7.31 3.98
CA GLY A 41 1.97 -6.43 3.18
C GLY A 41 1.22 -5.84 2.00
N ILE A 42 1.50 -4.57 1.67
CA ILE A 42 1.05 -3.98 0.41
C ILE A 42 1.79 -4.66 -0.75
N THR A 43 1.06 -5.38 -1.58
CA THR A 43 1.62 -6.04 -2.76
C THR A 43 1.89 -5.04 -3.89
N ARG A 44 2.68 -5.46 -4.88
CA ARG A 44 2.87 -4.64 -6.10
C ARG A 44 1.56 -4.36 -6.85
N GLU A 45 0.58 -5.24 -6.70
CA GLU A 45 -0.75 -5.06 -7.28
C GLU A 45 -1.51 -3.94 -6.55
N ASP A 46 -1.44 -3.92 -5.21
CA ASP A 46 -2.06 -2.87 -4.40
C ASP A 46 -1.43 -1.50 -4.70
N ILE A 47 -0.09 -1.42 -4.81
CA ILE A 47 0.62 -0.22 -5.27
C ILE A 47 0.10 0.21 -6.65
N GLY A 48 -0.07 -0.76 -7.57
CA GLY A 48 -0.62 -0.50 -8.90
C GLY A 48 -2.03 0.11 -8.87
N ARG A 49 -2.91 -0.38 -7.98
CA ARG A 49 -4.27 0.17 -7.81
C ARG A 49 -4.24 1.59 -7.26
N TYR A 50 -3.38 1.90 -6.30
CA TYR A 50 -3.21 3.27 -5.80
C TYR A 50 -2.69 4.22 -6.88
N LEU A 51 -1.72 3.78 -7.68
CA LEU A 51 -1.23 4.57 -8.82
C LEU A 51 -2.32 4.78 -9.88
N ARG A 52 -3.15 3.76 -10.15
CA ARG A 52 -4.29 3.90 -11.05
C ARG A 52 -5.25 4.97 -10.54
N PHE A 53 -5.60 4.91 -9.26
CA PHE A 53 -6.49 5.86 -8.62
C PHE A 53 -5.98 7.30 -8.76
N LEU A 54 -4.71 7.56 -8.44
CA LEU A 54 -4.11 8.89 -8.59
C LEU A 54 -4.15 9.43 -10.03
N ALA A 55 -4.03 8.54 -11.01
CA ALA A 55 -4.17 8.90 -12.41
C ALA A 55 -5.63 9.21 -12.80
N GLU A 56 -6.59 8.42 -12.32
CA GLU A 56 -8.03 8.62 -12.59
C GLU A 56 -8.56 9.95 -12.00
N ILE A 57 -8.11 10.32 -10.80
CA ILE A 57 -8.45 11.62 -10.20
C ILE A 57 -7.65 12.79 -10.77
N LYS A 58 -6.84 12.56 -11.82
CA LYS A 58 -5.99 13.55 -12.50
C LYS A 58 -4.95 14.23 -11.60
N PHE A 59 -4.58 13.61 -10.48
CA PHE A 59 -3.47 14.08 -9.64
C PHE A 59 -2.12 13.89 -10.34
N MET A 60 -2.00 12.83 -11.16
CA MET A 60 -0.81 12.55 -11.98
C MET A 60 -1.21 12.04 -13.38
N PRO A 61 -0.34 12.18 -14.40
CA PRO A 61 -0.58 11.58 -15.71
C PRO A 61 -0.47 10.06 -15.67
N LEU A 62 -1.19 9.37 -16.56
CA LEU A 62 -1.06 7.93 -16.73
C LEU A 62 0.37 7.59 -17.23
N PRO A 63 1.03 6.56 -16.69
CA PRO A 63 2.35 6.17 -17.15
C PRO A 63 2.31 5.76 -18.63
N THR A 64 3.26 6.28 -19.41
CA THR A 64 3.41 6.02 -20.85
C THR A 64 4.31 4.82 -21.18
N GLY A 65 4.91 4.20 -20.16
CA GLY A 65 5.81 3.07 -20.31
C GLY A 65 5.10 1.76 -20.65
N ARG A 66 5.67 0.98 -21.57
CA ARG A 66 5.10 -0.29 -22.09
C ARG A 66 5.35 -1.51 -21.20
N ARG A 67 5.55 -1.34 -19.90
CA ARG A 67 5.82 -2.47 -18.99
C ARG A 67 4.51 -3.08 -18.49
N ARG A 68 4.19 -2.84 -17.22
CA ARG A 68 2.99 -3.37 -16.58
C ARG A 68 1.90 -2.32 -16.64
N VAL A 69 0.75 -2.70 -17.19
CA VAL A 69 -0.45 -1.87 -17.13
C VAL A 69 -0.91 -1.78 -15.68
N LEU A 70 -1.33 -0.59 -15.26
CA LEU A 70 -1.87 -0.41 -13.93
C LEU A 70 -3.17 -1.20 -13.77
N PRO A 71 -3.34 -1.96 -12.68
CA PRO A 71 -4.56 -2.72 -12.40
C PRO A 71 -5.81 -1.84 -12.47
N PRO A 72 -6.93 -2.36 -13.00
CA PRO A 72 -8.18 -1.62 -13.02
C PRO A 72 -8.71 -1.42 -11.60
N ILE A 73 -9.42 -0.31 -11.39
CA ILE A 73 -10.15 0.00 -10.16
C ILE A 73 -11.63 0.23 -10.48
N SER A 74 -12.53 -0.02 -9.52
CA SER A 74 -13.96 0.29 -9.71
C SER A 74 -14.15 1.79 -9.89
N ALA A 75 -15.02 2.17 -10.83
CA ALA A 75 -15.38 3.56 -11.10
C ALA A 75 -16.00 4.23 -9.86
N GLU A 76 -16.71 3.48 -9.03
CA GLU A 76 -17.31 3.96 -7.79
C GLU A 76 -16.25 4.44 -6.79
N ILE A 77 -15.11 3.74 -6.69
CA ILE A 77 -14.00 4.12 -5.80
C ILE A 77 -13.35 5.42 -6.28
N ALA A 78 -13.13 5.53 -7.60
CA ALA A 78 -12.56 6.74 -8.19
C ALA A 78 -13.48 7.96 -7.99
N GLN A 79 -14.79 7.77 -8.18
CA GLN A 79 -15.79 8.84 -8.03
C GLN A 79 -16.02 9.22 -6.56
N ALA A 80 -16.13 8.22 -5.67
CA ALA A 80 -16.42 8.43 -4.27
C ALA A 80 -15.34 9.24 -3.56
N GLN A 81 -14.07 9.17 -3.99
CA GLN A 81 -12.98 9.95 -3.38
C GLN A 81 -12.61 11.22 -4.16
N ALA A 82 -12.92 11.31 -5.46
CA ALA A 82 -12.87 12.59 -6.19
C ALA A 82 -13.82 13.64 -5.58
N GLN A 83 -14.92 13.20 -4.97
CA GLN A 83 -15.86 14.04 -4.24
C GLN A 83 -15.28 14.66 -2.95
N TRP A 84 -14.21 14.09 -2.38
CA TRP A 84 -13.66 14.55 -1.09
C TRP A 84 -12.69 15.73 -1.22
N GLY A 85 -12.59 16.32 -2.41
CA GLY A 85 -11.82 17.54 -2.64
C GLY A 85 -10.32 17.29 -2.44
N VAL A 86 -9.64 16.93 -3.52
CA VAL A 86 -8.17 16.88 -3.57
C VAL A 86 -7.61 18.19 -3.02
N GLY A 87 -6.94 18.08 -1.87
CA GLY A 87 -6.41 19.22 -1.14
C GLY A 87 -5.40 20.03 -1.96
N GLY A 88 -5.46 21.35 -1.79
CA GLY A 88 -4.31 22.25 -1.79
C GLY A 88 -3.44 22.38 -3.04
N HIS A 89 -3.76 21.74 -4.17
CA HIS A 89 -3.05 21.97 -5.43
C HIS A 89 -3.96 22.68 -6.43
N GLY A 90 -4.26 23.94 -6.12
CA GLY A 90 -4.47 24.96 -7.14
C GLY A 90 -3.12 25.22 -7.84
N GLY A 91 -2.94 24.61 -9.00
CA GLY A 91 -1.75 24.76 -9.83
C GLY A 91 -2.14 25.09 -11.27
N ALA A 92 -2.40 26.37 -11.50
CA ALA A 92 -2.34 27.10 -12.78
C ALA A 92 -3.17 26.59 -13.98
N ALA A 93 -4.31 27.25 -14.19
CA ALA A 93 -4.59 28.01 -15.41
C ALA A 93 -5.54 29.16 -15.08
#